data_AF-A0A2N6B0I7-F1
#
_entry.id   AF-A0A2N6B0I7-F1
#
_cell.length_a   1.000
_cell.length_b   1.000
_cell.length_c   1.000
_cell.angle_alpha   90.00
_cell.angle_beta   90.00
_cell.angle_gamma   90.00
#
_symmetry.space_group_name_H-M   'P 1'
#
loop_
_entity.id
_entity.type
_entity.pdbx_description
1 polymer ?
#
loop_
_entity_poly.entity_id
_entity_poly.type
_entity_poly.pdbx_seq_one_letter_code
_entity_poly.pdbx_strand_id
1 'polypeptide(L)'
;MRHFKTVMLAAMSASVLGAGITLTASPAAAGSADETRVAMVDDCLYSEWKYPGRRKKAATACKCAAKKAIGTLSKADASDTGWSGGLTSTQKAAWRDALKSCK
;
A
#
# COMPACT_ATOMS: atom_id res chain seq x y z
N MET A 1 -13.89 70.35 6.91
CA MET A 1 -12.93 71.05 6.01
C MET A 1 -12.10 70.00 5.29
N ARG A 2 -11.88 70.20 3.99
CA ARG A 2 -11.22 69.31 3.04
C ARG A 2 -9.69 69.43 3.15
N HIS A 3 -8.97 68.31 3.15
CA HIS A 3 -7.59 68.16 2.62
C HIS A 3 -7.44 66.66 2.28
N PHE A 4 -7.51 66.18 1.03
CA PHE A 4 -6.63 66.30 -0.14
C PHE A 4 -5.13 65.99 0.11
N LYS A 5 -4.67 64.96 -0.63
CA LYS A 5 -3.28 64.55 -0.93
C LYS A 5 -2.61 63.79 0.23
N THR A 6 -2.02 62.60 0.00
CA THR A 6 -0.91 62.37 -0.93
C THR A 6 -0.83 60.91 -1.33
N VAL A 7 -0.75 60.66 -2.64
CA VAL A 7 -0.28 59.41 -3.24
C VAL A 7 1.21 59.30 -2.96
N MET A 8 1.66 58.23 -2.28
CA MET A 8 3.05 57.80 -2.36
C MET A 8 3.12 56.39 -2.96
N LEU A 9 3.57 56.40 -4.21
CA LEU A 9 4.23 55.33 -4.91
C LEU A 9 5.43 54.85 -4.06
N ALA A 10 5.43 53.60 -3.63
CA ALA A 10 6.63 52.86 -3.23
C ALA A 10 6.53 51.51 -3.95
N ALA A 11 7.15 51.44 -5.13
CA ALA A 11 8.49 50.88 -5.29
C ALA A 11 8.49 49.36 -5.10
N MET A 12 8.55 48.69 -6.25
CA MET A 12 8.81 47.28 -6.43
C MET A 12 9.88 46.77 -5.46
N SER A 13 9.57 45.69 -4.76
CA SER A 13 10.56 44.76 -4.24
C SER A 13 10.05 43.36 -4.53
N ALA A 14 10.45 42.86 -5.70
CA ALA A 14 10.29 41.49 -6.10
C ALA A 14 11.26 40.63 -5.28
N SER A 15 10.78 40.07 -4.17
CA SER A 15 11.47 38.99 -3.47
C SER A 15 10.85 37.66 -3.91
N VAL A 16 11.11 37.27 -5.15
CA VAL A 16 10.98 35.87 -5.57
C VAL A 16 12.27 35.17 -5.19
N LEU A 17 12.41 34.85 -3.90
CA LEU A 17 13.50 34.02 -3.40
C LEU A 17 12.89 32.74 -2.83
N GLY A 18 12.84 31.75 -3.71
CA GLY A 18 12.98 30.33 -3.37
C GLY A 18 12.06 29.83 -2.27
N ALA A 19 10.77 29.68 -2.58
CA ALA A 19 10.01 28.59 -1.98
C ALA A 19 10.65 27.29 -2.50
N GLY A 20 11.65 26.79 -1.76
CA GLY A 20 12.11 25.42 -1.89
C GLY A 20 10.93 24.53 -1.59
N ILE A 21 10.20 24.15 -2.64
CA ILE A 21 9.27 23.04 -2.59
C ILE A 21 10.16 21.83 -2.38
N THR A 22 10.46 21.52 -1.13
CA THR A 22 10.79 20.14 -0.79
C THR A 22 9.55 19.35 -1.18
N LEU A 23 9.59 18.73 -2.35
CA LEU A 23 8.78 17.55 -2.62
C LEU A 23 9.21 16.55 -1.54
N THR A 24 8.64 16.65 -0.35
CA THR A 24 8.48 15.51 0.52
C THR A 24 7.62 14.57 -0.30
N ALA A 25 8.29 13.68 -1.05
CA ALA A 25 7.66 12.49 -1.57
C ALA A 25 6.99 11.88 -0.36
N SER A 26 5.66 11.99 -0.29
CA SER A 26 4.87 11.23 0.66
C SER A 26 5.42 9.82 0.56
N PRO A 27 5.93 9.21 1.66
CA PRO A 27 6.22 7.80 1.58
C PRO A 27 4.90 7.17 1.14
N ALA A 28 4.87 6.65 -0.09
CA ALA A 28 3.83 5.73 -0.49
C ALA A 28 3.82 4.73 0.65
N ALA A 29 2.70 4.68 1.38
CA ALA A 29 2.58 3.83 2.54
C ALA A 29 2.81 2.42 2.03
N ALA A 30 4.05 1.92 2.15
CA ALA A 30 4.37 0.54 1.91
C ALA A 30 3.48 -0.20 2.90
N GLY A 31 2.48 -0.92 2.39
CA GLY A 31 1.55 -1.60 3.27
C GLY A 31 2.32 -2.52 4.20
N SER A 32 1.80 -2.78 5.38
CA SER A 32 2.49 -3.66 6.31
C SER A 32 2.50 -5.10 5.78
N ALA A 33 3.51 -5.89 6.19
CA ALA A 33 3.50 -7.34 5.96
C ALA A 33 2.20 -8.01 6.45
N ASP A 34 1.54 -7.42 7.46
CA ASP A 34 0.22 -7.87 7.92
C ASP A 34 -0.91 -7.54 6.94
N GLU A 35 -0.89 -6.38 6.27
CA GLU A 35 -1.85 -6.07 5.20
C GLU A 35 -1.71 -7.04 4.03
N THR A 36 -0.47 -7.32 3.61
CA THR A 36 -0.20 -8.34 2.58
C THR A 36 -0.68 -9.73 3.03
N ARG A 37 -0.47 -10.08 4.30
CA ARG A 37 -0.96 -11.35 4.88
C ARG A 37 -2.48 -11.43 4.82
N VAL A 38 -3.18 -10.34 5.15
CA VAL A 38 -4.65 -10.27 5.09
C VAL A 38 -5.13 -10.38 3.65
N ALA A 39 -4.51 -9.68 2.71
CA ALA A 39 -4.83 -9.77 1.28
C ALA A 39 -4.65 -11.21 0.74
N MET A 40 -3.60 -11.92 1.17
CA MET A 40 -3.40 -13.34 0.83
C MET A 40 -4.51 -14.24 1.37
N VAL A 41 -4.97 -14.00 2.60
CA VAL A 41 -6.06 -14.77 3.19
C VAL A 41 -7.36 -14.51 2.46
N ASP A 42 -7.65 -13.25 2.12
CA ASP A 42 -8.87 -12.87 1.42
C ASP A 42 -8.95 -13.47 0.01
N ASP A 43 -7.90 -13.32 -0.81
CA ASP A 43 -7.84 -13.90 -2.17
C ASP A 43 -7.98 -15.44 -2.14
N CYS A 44 -7.35 -16.08 -1.16
CA CYS A 44 -7.44 -17.51 -0.94
C CYS A 44 -8.85 -17.96 -0.56
N LEU A 45 -9.45 -17.29 0.44
CA LEU A 45 -10.82 -17.59 0.88
C LEU A 45 -11.80 -17.36 -0.25
N TYR A 46 -11.65 -16.28 -1.02
CA TYR A 46 -12.47 -15.96 -2.18
C TYR A 46 -12.32 -16.98 -3.34
N SER A 47 -11.20 -17.68 -3.41
CA SER A 47 -11.02 -18.78 -4.36
C SER A 47 -11.61 -20.10 -3.84
N GLU A 48 -11.39 -20.43 -2.57
CA GLU A 48 -11.80 -21.71 -1.98
C GLU A 48 -13.31 -21.79 -1.65
N TRP A 49 -13.97 -20.67 -1.34
CA TRP A 49 -15.41 -20.69 -1.03
C TRP A 49 -16.28 -21.13 -2.22
N LYS A 50 -15.79 -20.96 -3.44
CA LYS A 50 -16.48 -21.40 -4.67
C LYS A 50 -16.59 -22.92 -4.75
N TYR A 51 -15.81 -23.66 -3.96
CA TYR A 51 -15.76 -25.12 -3.99
C TYR A 51 -16.30 -25.71 -2.67
N PRO A 52 -17.55 -26.25 -2.66
CA PRO A 52 -18.21 -26.71 -1.43
C PRO A 52 -17.39 -27.69 -0.59
N GLY A 53 -16.68 -28.62 -1.24
CA GLY A 53 -15.84 -29.61 -0.57
C GLY A 53 -14.61 -29.03 0.15
N ARG A 54 -14.21 -27.78 -0.13
CA ARG A 54 -13.00 -27.14 0.41
C ARG A 54 -13.28 -26.08 1.46
N ARG A 55 -14.52 -25.58 1.54
CA ARG A 55 -14.95 -24.49 2.46
C ARG A 55 -14.54 -24.71 3.92
N LYS A 56 -14.76 -25.92 4.46
CA LYS A 56 -14.54 -26.23 5.88
C LYS A 56 -13.07 -26.09 6.31
N LYS A 57 -12.13 -26.34 5.40
CA LYS A 57 -10.68 -26.26 5.67
C LYS A 57 -10.03 -25.01 5.08
N ALA A 58 -10.74 -24.28 4.21
CA ALA A 58 -10.26 -23.11 3.50
C ALA A 58 -9.61 -22.09 4.44
N ALA A 59 -10.30 -21.67 5.50
CA ALA A 59 -9.78 -20.68 6.45
C ALA A 59 -8.45 -21.12 7.09
N THR A 60 -8.33 -22.39 7.48
CA THR A 60 -7.10 -22.93 8.07
C THR A 60 -5.97 -23.01 7.05
N ALA A 61 -6.24 -23.55 5.87
CA ALA A 61 -5.27 -23.68 4.79
C ALA A 61 -4.75 -22.30 4.32
N CYS A 62 -5.67 -21.33 4.14
CA CYS A 62 -5.36 -19.97 3.73
C CYS A 62 -4.52 -19.23 4.77
N LYS A 63 -4.86 -19.34 6.06
CA LYS A 63 -4.06 -18.72 7.15
C LYS A 63 -2.66 -19.32 7.23
N CYS A 64 -2.54 -20.64 7.11
CA CYS A 64 -1.24 -21.33 7.07
C CYS A 64 -0.38 -20.85 5.89
N ALA A 65 -0.97 -20.81 4.70
CA ALA A 65 -0.28 -20.41 3.48
C ALA A 65 0.18 -18.94 3.53
N ALA A 66 -0.70 -18.03 3.96
CA ALA A 66 -0.36 -16.61 4.08
C ALA A 66 0.78 -16.39 5.09
N LYS A 67 0.75 -17.05 6.25
CA LYS A 67 1.83 -16.95 7.24
C LYS A 67 3.17 -17.46 6.69
N LYS A 68 3.16 -18.60 6.00
CA LYS A 68 4.38 -19.16 5.38
C LYS A 68 4.91 -18.27 4.27
N ALA A 69 4.03 -17.76 3.39
CA ALA A 69 4.41 -16.91 2.27
C ALA A 69 5.09 -15.61 2.74
N ILE A 70 4.51 -14.93 3.73
CA ILE A 70 5.13 -13.73 4.32
C ILE A 70 6.51 -14.04 4.91
N GLY A 71 6.69 -15.21 5.53
CA GLY A 71 7.99 -15.64 6.06
C GLY A 71 9.06 -15.91 4.98
N THR A 72 8.65 -16.09 3.72
CA THR A 72 9.57 -16.32 2.59
C THR A 72 9.85 -15.07 1.75
N LEU A 73 9.03 -14.03 1.88
CA LEU A 73 9.18 -12.81 1.12
C LEU A 73 10.26 -11.91 1.73
N SER A 74 10.92 -11.11 0.88
CA SER A 74 11.74 -10.01 1.37
C SER A 74 10.87 -8.97 2.08
N LYS A 75 11.46 -8.13 2.95
CA LYS A 75 10.69 -7.05 3.61
C LYS A 75 10.05 -6.08 2.62
N ALA A 76 10.73 -5.82 1.50
CA ALA A 76 10.21 -4.99 0.43
C ALA A 76 8.99 -5.65 -0.24
N ASP A 77 9.10 -6.91 -0.66
CA ASP A 77 8.00 -7.63 -1.29
C ASP A 77 6.83 -7.88 -0.34
N ALA A 78 7.11 -8.11 0.94
CA ALA A 78 6.08 -8.30 1.95
C ALA A 78 5.29 -7.01 2.22
N SER A 79 5.88 -5.85 1.92
CA SER A 79 5.27 -4.53 2.15
C SER A 79 4.78 -3.86 0.87
N ASP A 80 4.91 -4.54 -0.27
CA ASP A 80 4.49 -4.02 -1.57
C ASP A 80 2.98 -4.18 -1.74
N THR A 81 2.24 -3.10 -1.50
CA THR A 81 0.86 -3.00 -1.92
C THR A 81 0.89 -2.69 -3.41
N GLY A 82 0.67 -3.70 -4.26
CA GLY A 82 0.66 -3.51 -5.71
C GLY A 82 -0.24 -2.33 -6.12
N TRP A 83 0.02 -1.73 -7.28
CA TRP A 83 -0.59 -0.46 -7.73
C TRP A 83 -2.14 -0.41 -7.64
N SER A 84 -2.83 -1.55 -7.61
CA SER A 84 -4.29 -1.66 -7.49
C SER A 84 -4.81 -2.15 -6.12
N GLY A 85 -3.96 -2.20 -5.08
CA GLY A 85 -4.33 -2.72 -3.76
C GLY A 85 -4.46 -4.25 -3.70
N GLY A 86 -4.03 -4.96 -4.74
CA GLY A 86 -4.01 -6.42 -4.80
C GLY A 86 -2.61 -6.99 -4.65
N LEU A 87 -2.54 -8.33 -4.55
CA LEU A 87 -1.27 -9.04 -4.45
C LEU A 87 -0.44 -8.91 -5.72
N THR A 88 0.86 -8.69 -5.56
CA THR A 88 1.84 -8.72 -6.66
C THR A 88 2.04 -10.13 -7.20
N SER A 89 2.68 -10.26 -8.37
CA SER A 89 3.02 -11.56 -8.94
C SER A 89 3.92 -12.39 -8.02
N THR A 90 4.91 -11.76 -7.39
CA THR A 90 5.82 -12.38 -6.41
C THR A 90 5.07 -12.90 -5.19
N GLN A 91 4.20 -12.09 -4.61
CA GLN A 91 3.37 -12.48 -3.46
C GLN A 91 2.45 -13.66 -3.81
N LYS A 92 1.80 -13.64 -4.98
CA LYS A 92 0.96 -14.74 -5.46
C LYS A 92 1.75 -16.03 -5.67
N ALA A 93 2.98 -15.94 -6.19
CA ALA A 93 3.84 -17.11 -6.36
C ALA A 93 4.19 -17.74 -5.00
N ALA A 94 4.71 -16.95 -4.06
CA ALA A 94 5.05 -17.40 -2.72
C ALA A 94 3.83 -18.01 -2.00
N TRP A 95 2.67 -17.37 -2.11
CA TRP A 95 1.42 -17.87 -1.53
C TRP A 95 0.98 -19.22 -2.14
N ARG A 96 0.98 -19.36 -3.47
CA ARG A 96 0.59 -20.63 -4.12
C ARG A 96 1.51 -21.78 -3.74
N ASP A 97 2.80 -21.52 -3.62
CA ASP A 97 3.76 -22.54 -3.19
C ASP A 97 3.53 -22.91 -1.72
N ALA A 98 3.32 -21.93 -0.85
CA ALA A 98 2.97 -22.17 0.54
C ALA A 98 1.67 -23.00 0.70
N LEU A 99 0.66 -22.73 -0.14
CA LEU A 99 -0.63 -23.42 -0.12
C LEU A 99 -0.49 -24.93 -0.36
N LYS A 100 0.47 -25.37 -1.19
CA LYS A 100 0.74 -26.81 -1.43
C LYS A 100 1.09 -27.57 -0.15
N SER A 101 1.68 -26.88 0.83
CA SER A 101 2.13 -27.44 2.10
C SER A 101 1.14 -27.26 3.26
N CYS A 102 -0.05 -26.72 3.00
CA CYS A 102 -1.04 -26.31 4.00
C CYS A 102 -2.46 -26.87 3.75
N LYS A 103 -2.62 -27.77 2.77
CA LYS A 103 -3.91 -28.38 2.37
C LYS A 103 -4.28 -29.63 3.17
#